data_AF-A0A7X8WGY9-F1
#
_entry.id   AF-A0A7X8WGY9-F1
#
_cell.length_a   1.000
_cell.length_b   1.000
_cell.length_c   1.000
_cell.angle_alpha   90.00
_cell.angle_beta   90.00
_cell.angle_gamma   90.00
#
_symmetry.space_group_name_H-M   'P 1'
#
loop_
_entity.id
_entity.type
_entity.pdbx_description
1 polymer ?
#
loop_
_entity_poly.entity_id
_entity_poly.type
_entity_poly.pdbx_seq_one_letter_code
_entity_poly.pdbx_strand_id
1 'polypeptide(L)'
;MQKPRNNQAIILKGVGGQYLLHRYDPFFKEIAVPRGIFRKKEETPLPGDLIEYSASGDPDIPYVIDKILPRKNQLIRPPMANLDILLITVSLDLPKADYFLIDRLLSY
;
A
#
# COMPACT_ATOMS: atom_id res chain seq x y z
N MET A 1 -9.49 -4.85 -13.37
CA MET A 1 -8.55 -5.45 -12.39
C MET A 1 -8.89 -6.93 -12.23
N GLN A 2 -7.90 -7.82 -12.26
CA GLN A 2 -8.12 -9.25 -11.98
C GLN A 2 -8.51 -9.42 -10.49
N LYS A 3 -9.44 -10.32 -10.18
CA LYS A 3 -9.81 -10.61 -8.78
C LYS A 3 -8.61 -11.23 -8.04
N PRO A 4 -8.27 -10.76 -6.82
CA PRO A 4 -7.20 -11.35 -6.03
C PRO A 4 -7.51 -12.81 -5.70
N ARG A 5 -6.49 -13.68 -5.76
CA ARG A 5 -6.58 -15.08 -5.32
C ARG A 5 -6.83 -15.14 -3.80
N ASN A 6 -7.25 -16.32 -3.29
CA ASN A 6 -7.53 -16.51 -1.87
C ASN A 6 -6.35 -16.21 -0.93
N ASN A 7 -5.12 -16.28 -1.43
CA ASN A 7 -3.90 -15.93 -0.68
C ASN A 7 -3.38 -14.51 -0.99
N GLN A 8 -4.18 -13.67 -1.64
CA GLN A 8 -3.81 -12.30 -2.01
C GLN A 8 -4.66 -11.27 -1.29
N ALA A 9 -4.04 -10.17 -0.89
CA ALA A 9 -4.68 -9.03 -0.22
C ALA A 9 -3.93 -7.74 -0.53
N ILE A 10 -4.58 -6.60 -0.26
CA ILE A 10 -4.01 -5.27 -0.37
C ILE A 10 -3.58 -4.81 1.02
N ILE A 11 -2.42 -4.17 1.13
CA ILE A 11 -2.01 -3.49 2.36
C ILE A 11 -2.80 -2.18 2.50
N LEU A 12 -3.58 -2.01 3.56
CA LEU A 12 -4.28 -0.74 3.85
C LEU A 12 -3.43 0.25 4.65
N LYS A 13 -2.63 -0.28 5.58
CA LYS A 13 -1.87 0.54 6.54
C LYS A 13 -0.67 -0.27 7.05
N GLY A 14 0.46 0.40 7.28
CA GLY A 14 1.59 -0.13 8.02
C GLY A 14 1.84 0.69 9.29
N VAL A 15 2.02 0.04 10.44
CA VAL A 15 2.39 0.68 11.73
C VAL A 15 3.34 -0.25 12.48
N GLY A 16 4.53 0.24 12.87
CA GLY A 16 5.45 -0.53 13.72
C GLY A 16 5.89 -1.88 13.13
N GLY A 17 5.95 -2.00 11.80
CA GLY A 17 6.29 -3.26 11.11
C GLY A 17 5.13 -4.25 10.97
N GLN A 18 3.94 -3.91 11.46
CA GLN A 18 2.71 -4.65 11.22
C GLN A 18 1.92 -4.00 10.09
N TYR A 19 1.31 -4.83 9.26
CA TYR A 19 0.56 -4.40 8.08
C TYR A 19 -0.85 -4.94 8.15
N LEU A 20 -1.83 -4.05 7.96
CA LEU A 20 -3.23 -4.42 7.86
C LEU A 20 -3.52 -4.87 6.43
N LEU A 21 -3.82 -6.15 6.27
CA LEU A 21 -4.22 -6.75 5.01
C LEU A 21 -5.73 -6.61 4.80
N HIS A 22 -6.14 -6.45 3.55
CA HIS A 22 -7.56 -6.36 3.20
C HIS A 22 -7.87 -6.95 1.83
N ARG A 23 -9.00 -7.66 1.74
CA ARG A 23 -9.64 -8.09 0.49
C ARG A 23 -11.16 -7.99 0.66
N TYR A 24 -11.85 -7.59 -0.40
CA TYR A 24 -13.30 -7.42 -0.38
C TYR A 24 -14.09 -8.71 -0.65
N ASP A 25 -13.59 -9.59 -1.51
CA ASP A 25 -14.31 -10.78 -2.00
C ASP A 25 -13.37 -12.00 -2.15
N PRO A 26 -13.48 -13.03 -1.30
CA PRO A 26 -14.23 -13.02 -0.04
C PRO A 26 -13.62 -12.01 0.93
N PHE A 27 -14.45 -11.43 1.80
CA PHE A 27 -14.01 -10.45 2.79
C PHE A 27 -12.91 -11.04 3.67
N PHE A 28 -11.82 -10.29 3.82
CA PHE A 28 -10.68 -10.63 4.65
C PHE A 28 -10.06 -9.34 5.17
N LYS A 29 -9.77 -9.31 6.46
CA LYS A 29 -9.11 -8.16 7.09
C LYS A 29 -8.36 -8.63 8.34
N GLU A 30 -7.05 -8.70 8.24
CA GLU A 30 -6.19 -9.29 9.27
C GLU A 30 -4.83 -8.59 9.32
N ILE A 31 -4.07 -8.84 10.38
CA ILE A 31 -2.73 -8.30 10.56
C ILE A 31 -1.69 -9.30 10.08
N ALA A 32 -0.65 -8.80 9.40
CA ALA A 32 0.50 -9.58 9.00
C ALA A 32 1.82 -8.85 9.27
N VAL A 33 2.90 -9.62 9.37
CA VAL A 33 4.27 -9.11 9.40
C VAL A 33 5.01 -9.52 8.12
N PRO A 34 5.98 -8.73 7.63
CA PRO A 34 6.78 -9.12 6.48
C PRO A 34 7.79 -10.20 6.86
N ARG A 35 8.04 -11.17 5.97
CA ARG A 35 9.17 -12.09 6.14
C ARG A 35 10.49 -11.33 6.29
N GLY A 36 11.43 -11.89 7.06
CA GLY A 36 12.76 -11.29 7.23
C GLY A 36 13.53 -11.07 5.92
N ILE A 37 13.18 -11.79 4.84
CA ILE A 37 13.80 -11.62 3.51
C ILE A 37 13.62 -10.21 2.93
N PHE A 38 12.53 -9.52 3.27
CA PHE A 38 12.27 -8.14 2.83
C PHE A 38 13.36 -7.18 3.29
N ARG A 39 13.90 -7.38 4.51
CA ARG A 39 15.04 -6.58 5.02
C ARG A 39 16.31 -6.81 4.23
N LYS A 40 16.57 -8.07 3.80
CA LYS A 40 17.75 -8.40 2.99
C LYS A 40 17.64 -7.87 1.56
N LYS A 41 16.42 -7.75 1.04
CA LYS A 41 16.12 -7.22 -0.31
C LYS A 41 15.96 -5.70 -0.34
N GLU A 42 16.06 -5.03 0.81
CA GLU A 42 15.75 -3.61 0.97
C GLU A 42 14.36 -3.22 0.43
N GLU A 43 13.44 -4.19 0.43
CA GLU A 43 12.11 -4.04 -0.13
C GLU A 43 11.13 -3.79 1.02
N THR A 44 10.58 -2.57 1.09
CA THR A 44 9.62 -2.20 2.13
C THR A 44 8.19 -2.35 1.61
N PRO A 45 7.31 -3.12 2.27
CA PRO A 45 5.89 -3.13 1.95
C PRO A 45 5.26 -1.76 2.17
N LEU A 46 4.43 -1.33 1.23
CA LEU A 46 3.76 -0.03 1.22
C LEU A 46 2.24 -0.20 1.25
N PRO A 47 1.49 0.76 1.82
CA PRO A 47 0.06 0.80 1.61
C PRO A 47 -0.26 0.89 0.11
N GLY A 48 -1.25 0.11 -0.31
CA GLY A 48 -1.61 -0.10 -1.71
C GLY A 48 -0.89 -1.26 -2.39
N ASP A 49 0.12 -1.88 -1.78
CA ASP A 49 0.74 -3.09 -2.33
C ASP A 49 -0.27 -4.24 -2.40
N LEU A 50 -0.31 -4.91 -3.55
CA LEU A 50 -0.93 -6.21 -3.68
C LEU A 50 0.11 -7.27 -3.30
N ILE A 51 -0.22 -8.11 -2.33
CA ILE A 51 0.72 -9.07 -1.76
C ILE A 51 0.19 -10.50 -1.81
N GLU A 52 1.08 -11.46 -1.63
CA GLU A 52 0.75 -12.85 -1.27
C GLU A 52 1.11 -13.08 0.20
N TYR A 53 0.23 -13.75 0.93
CA TYR A 53 0.41 -14.06 2.35
C TYR A 53 0.07 -15.51 2.67
N SER A 54 0.62 -15.99 3.78
CA SER A 54 0.37 -17.32 4.35
C SER A 54 0.16 -17.25 5.86
N ALA A 55 -0.48 -18.27 6.42
CA ALA A 55 -0.59 -18.40 7.87
C ALA A 55 0.80 -18.54 8.49
N SER A 56 1.04 -17.82 9.58
CA SER A 56 2.31 -17.90 10.32
C SER A 56 2.46 -19.19 11.14
N GLY A 57 1.35 -19.75 11.59
CA GLY A 57 1.31 -20.77 12.65
C GLY A 57 1.38 -20.21 14.08
N ASP A 58 1.48 -18.89 14.24
CA ASP A 58 1.54 -18.16 15.51
C ASP A 58 0.17 -17.50 15.81
N PRO A 59 -0.44 -17.77 16.99
CA PRO A 59 -1.71 -17.15 17.38
C PRO A 59 -1.68 -15.62 17.46
N ASP A 60 -0.54 -15.02 17.84
CA ASP A 60 -0.41 -13.58 18.07
C ASP A 60 -0.10 -12.81 16.78
N ILE A 61 0.48 -13.49 15.78
CA ILE A 61 0.82 -12.92 14.48
C ILE A 61 0.22 -13.83 13.41
N PRO A 62 -1.07 -13.76 13.08
CA PRO A 62 -1.76 -14.83 12.34
C PRO A 62 -1.24 -15.04 10.92
N TYR A 63 -0.65 -14.02 10.29
CA TYR A 63 -0.20 -14.07 8.91
C TYR A 63 1.20 -13.48 8.69
N VAL A 64 1.84 -13.94 7.62
CA VAL A 64 3.12 -13.43 7.14
C VAL A 64 3.00 -13.03 5.68
N ILE A 65 3.56 -11.88 5.30
CA ILE A 65 3.67 -11.46 3.90
C ILE A 65 4.82 -12.23 3.27
N ASP A 66 4.53 -12.96 2.19
CA ASP A 66 5.48 -13.78 1.46
C ASP A 66 6.16 -13.02 0.33
N LYS A 67 5.36 -12.23 -0.40
CA LYS A 67 5.78 -11.57 -1.63
C LYS A 67 4.95 -10.32 -1.89
N ILE A 68 5.60 -9.27 -2.37
CA ILE A 68 4.94 -8.11 -2.99
C ILE A 68 4.84 -8.37 -4.50
N LEU A 69 3.64 -8.21 -5.06
CA LEU A 69 3.42 -8.35 -6.49
C LEU A 69 3.86 -7.06 -7.23
N PRO A 70 4.12 -7.13 -8.54
CA PRO A 70 4.60 -5.96 -9.30
C PRO A 70 3.73 -4.72 -9.11
N ARG A 71 4.35 -3.61 -8.74
CA ARG A 71 3.70 -2.31 -8.60
C ARG A 71 3.46 -1.70 -9.97
N LYS A 72 2.28 -1.13 -10.21
CA LYS A 72 2.03 -0.31 -11.42
C LYS A 72 2.65 1.10 -11.30
N ASN A 73 2.71 1.62 -10.08
CA ASN A 73 3.34 2.89 -9.73
C ASN A 73 3.68 2.91 -8.23
N GLN A 74 4.53 3.85 -7.84
CA GLN A 74 4.92 4.09 -6.46
C GLN A 74 5.17 5.58 -6.25
N LEU A 75 4.57 6.12 -5.20
CA LEU A 75 4.85 7.46 -4.68
C LEU A 75 5.92 7.39 -3.60
N ILE A 76 6.80 8.38 -3.61
CA ILE A 76 7.82 8.56 -2.56
C ILE A 76 7.21 9.25 -1.34
N ARG A 77 6.30 10.22 -1.56
CA ARG A 77 5.69 11.01 -0.48
C ARG A 77 4.22 11.36 -0.78
N PRO A 78 3.26 10.90 0.05
CA PRO A 78 3.45 9.85 1.06
C PRO A 78 3.86 8.53 0.39
N PRO A 79 4.60 7.65 1.07
CA PRO A 79 5.03 6.38 0.50
C PRO A 79 3.81 5.47 0.28
N MET A 80 3.42 5.29 -0.99
CA MET A 80 2.22 4.56 -1.39
C MET A 80 2.50 3.82 -2.70
N ALA A 81 1.84 2.68 -2.91
CA ALA A 81 1.90 1.94 -4.16
C ALA A 81 0.53 1.86 -4.82
N ASN A 82 0.54 1.64 -6.14
CA ASN A 82 -0.65 1.27 -6.92
C ASN A 82 -1.83 2.25 -6.85
N LEU A 83 -1.59 3.56 -6.79
CA LEU A 83 -2.68 4.54 -6.89
C LEU A 83 -3.26 4.59 -8.30
N ASP A 84 -4.59 4.66 -8.40
CA ASP A 84 -5.30 4.90 -9.67
C ASP A 84 -5.59 6.38 -9.91
N ILE A 85 -5.85 7.12 -8.83
CA ILE A 85 -6.32 8.51 -8.90
C ILE A 85 -5.57 9.31 -7.84
N LEU A 86 -5.01 10.44 -8.25
CA LEU A 86 -4.51 11.48 -7.36
C LEU A 86 -5.45 12.68 -7.45
N LEU A 87 -6.12 13.01 -6.35
CA LEU A 87 -6.98 14.19 -6.28
C LEU A 87 -6.20 15.36 -5.68
N ILE A 88 -5.87 16.33 -6.52
CA ILE A 88 -5.23 17.58 -6.09
C ILE A 88 -6.32 18.64 -5.96
N THR A 89 -6.46 19.18 -4.75
CA THR A 89 -7.45 20.22 -4.44
C THR A 89 -6.77 21.56 -4.24
N VAL A 90 -7.27 22.58 -4.92
CA VAL A 90 -6.76 23.96 -4.85
C VAL A 90 -7.88 24.91 -4.50
N SER A 91 -7.56 25.93 -3.69
CA SER A 91 -8.51 27.01 -3.39
C SER A 91 -8.48 28.04 -4.51
N LEU A 92 -9.65 28.60 -4.83
CA LEU A 92 -9.78 29.70 -5.79
C LEU A 92 -9.31 31.03 -5.20
N ASP A 93 -9.54 31.28 -3.90
CA ASP A 93 -9.33 32.62 -3.31
C ASP A 93 -8.57 32.63 -1.98
N LEU A 94 -8.90 31.74 -1.02
CA LEU A 94 -8.29 31.72 0.31
C LEU A 94 -7.73 30.33 0.66
N PRO A 95 -6.45 30.04 0.37
CA PRO A 95 -5.47 30.89 -0.32
C PRO A 95 -5.74 31.00 -1.83
N LYS A 96 -5.20 32.03 -2.49
CA LYS A 96 -5.25 32.14 -3.96
C LYS A 96 -4.44 31.02 -4.58
N ALA A 97 -4.92 30.49 -5.69
CA ALA A 97 -4.22 29.44 -6.43
C ALA A 97 -2.82 29.93 -6.87
N ASP A 98 -1.78 29.22 -6.46
CA ASP A 98 -0.43 29.36 -6.99
C ASP A 98 -0.27 28.37 -8.14
N TYR A 99 -0.40 28.85 -9.37
CA TYR A 99 -0.33 28.02 -10.57
C TYR A 99 1.02 27.30 -10.73
N PHE A 100 2.12 27.91 -10.28
CA PHE A 100 3.42 27.26 -10.33
C PHE A 100 3.50 26.07 -9.36
N LEU A 101 2.91 26.21 -8.18
CA LEU A 101 2.78 25.09 -7.24
C LEU A 101 1.90 23.97 -7.81
N ILE A 102 0.82 24.31 -8.51
CA ILE A 102 -0.07 23.34 -9.16
C ILE A 102 0.69 22.53 -10.21
N ASP A 103 1.42 23.19 -11.10
CA ASP A 103 2.21 22.53 -12.13
C ASP A 103 3.25 21.59 -11.51
N ARG A 104 3.90 22.04 -10.43
CA ARG A 104 4.85 21.20 -9.69
C ARG A 104 4.21 19.98 -9.04
N LEU A 105 2.94 20.05 -8.63
CA LEU A 105 2.20 18.91 -8.10
C LEU A 105 1.77 17.93 -9.21
N LEU A 106 1.54 18.42 -10.44
CA LEU A 106 1.15 17.62 -11.60
C LEU A 106 2.35 16.98 -12.33
N SER A 107 3.55 17.55 -12.21
CA SER A 107 4.75 17.03 -12.88
C SER A 107 5.40 15.83 -12.18
N TYR A 108 4.87 15.43 -11.02
CA TYR A 108 5.34 14.29 -10.21
C TYR A 108 4.63 13.00 -10.60
#